data_AF-A0A819T9N8-F1
#
_entry.id   AF-A0A819T9N8-F1
#
_cell.length_a   1.000
_cell.length_b   1.000
_cell.length_c   1.000
_cell.angle_alpha   90.00
_cell.angle_beta   90.00
_cell.angle_gamma   90.00
#
_symmetry.space_group_name_H-M   'P 1'
#
loop_
_entity.id
_entity.type
_entity.pdbx_description
1 polymer ?
#
loop_
_entity_poly.entity_id
_entity_poly.type
_entity_poly.pdbx_seq_one_letter_code
_entity_poly.pdbx_strand_id
1 'polypeptide(L)'
;MGCTTTKVAQSHQAKEQQNYNDDDIDNIKDDSVFSPKNMAADDNIIASIAEKSDHVNIQVADSQAFNDSFVQQRQQAINNRSYQSTVQSWQPKSLQQLTELIKAVSKGKSLVDQHWIIFYWIACNIDYDTESYFSKDYKDQTAEGVFRFKKGVCAGYANLYKYLCDQLGVPCEIISGYAKGYGFENRKDAPTETDHAWNAVEIDHHWYLMESTWGAGHLNDKKQYERELTSYYFLPRPNEMIYHHLPEDVKWQLLKSPINMEQYLQMPKLRPLYFDLKLELVSPRNQGVISLL
;
A
#
# COMPACT_ATOMS: atom_id res chain seq x y z
N MET A 1 -28.64 43.78 -56.05
CA MET A 1 -27.19 43.53 -56.14
C MET A 1 -26.89 42.43 -55.12
N GLY A 2 -26.88 41.15 -55.49
CA GLY A 2 -25.85 40.44 -56.26
C GLY A 2 -25.13 39.50 -55.27
N CYS A 3 -25.48 38.21 -55.27
CA CYS A 3 -24.60 37.06 -55.62
C CYS A 3 -23.34 36.94 -54.73
N THR A 4 -22.95 35.80 -54.15
CA THR A 4 -22.95 34.44 -54.72
C THR A 4 -22.73 33.40 -53.61
N THR A 5 -23.30 32.23 -53.82
CA THR A 5 -23.12 30.96 -53.12
C THR A 5 -21.70 30.38 -53.20
N THR A 6 -21.25 29.65 -52.18
CA THR A 6 -20.38 28.48 -52.37
C THR A 6 -20.64 27.40 -51.31
N LYS A 7 -20.97 26.19 -51.79
CA LYS A 7 -21.17 24.93 -51.08
C LYS A 7 -19.83 24.25 -50.78
N VAL A 8 -19.69 23.59 -49.63
CA VAL A 8 -18.89 22.35 -49.43
C VAL A 8 -19.54 21.58 -48.26
N ALA A 9 -20.42 20.62 -48.54
CA ALA A 9 -20.20 19.16 -48.52
C ALA A 9 -20.40 18.52 -47.13
N GLN A 10 -21.61 18.01 -46.91
CA GLN A 10 -21.92 16.97 -45.93
C GLN A 10 -21.37 15.64 -46.45
N SER A 11 -20.48 14.99 -45.70
CA SER A 11 -20.15 13.59 -45.91
C SER A 11 -21.07 12.71 -45.07
N HIS A 12 -21.93 11.99 -45.77
CA HIS A 12 -22.60 10.80 -45.25
C HIS A 12 -21.56 9.75 -44.89
N GLN A 13 -21.58 9.25 -43.65
CA GLN A 13 -21.07 7.92 -43.36
C GLN A 13 -22.24 6.95 -43.36
N ALA A 14 -22.22 6.08 -44.37
CA ALA A 14 -23.10 4.94 -44.50
C ALA A 14 -22.78 3.93 -43.39
N LYS A 15 -23.85 3.37 -42.80
CA LYS A 15 -23.80 2.20 -41.93
C LYS A 15 -23.40 1.00 -42.78
N GLU A 16 -22.23 0.43 -42.54
CA GLU A 16 -21.94 -0.96 -42.90
C GLU A 16 -22.35 -1.84 -41.72
N GLN A 17 -23.43 -2.59 -41.92
CA GLN A 17 -23.75 -3.79 -41.14
C GLN A 17 -22.77 -4.87 -41.60
N GLN A 18 -21.80 -5.23 -40.74
CA GLN A 18 -21.11 -6.50 -40.87
C GLN A 18 -21.84 -7.54 -40.02
N ASN A 19 -22.44 -8.50 -40.72
CA ASN A 19 -22.91 -9.76 -40.18
C ASN A 19 -21.75 -10.47 -39.48
N TYR A 20 -21.88 -10.71 -38.17
CA TYR A 20 -21.09 -11.73 -37.49
C TYR A 20 -21.73 -13.08 -37.79
N ASN A 21 -21.03 -13.90 -38.57
CA ASN A 21 -21.31 -15.33 -38.71
C ASN A 21 -20.77 -16.05 -37.47
N ASP A 22 -21.53 -17.02 -36.98
CA ASP A 22 -21.38 -17.74 -35.72
C ASP A 22 -20.37 -18.92 -35.76
N ASP A 23 -19.31 -18.86 -36.58
CA ASP A 23 -18.47 -20.04 -36.89
C ASP A 23 -16.96 -19.92 -36.61
N ASP A 24 -16.50 -18.96 -35.80
CA ASP A 24 -15.07 -18.86 -35.39
C ASP A 24 -14.88 -18.90 -33.86
N ILE A 25 -15.61 -19.78 -33.18
CA ILE A 25 -15.28 -20.23 -31.81
C ILE A 25 -14.49 -21.53 -31.93
N ASP A 26 -13.20 -21.45 -32.30
CA ASP A 26 -12.20 -22.51 -32.05
C ASP A 26 -10.81 -22.05 -32.51
N ASN A 27 -10.17 -21.13 -31.77
CA ASN A 27 -8.70 -21.00 -31.71
C ASN A 27 -8.19 -19.96 -30.70
N ILE A 28 -8.70 -19.97 -29.47
CA ILE A 28 -7.93 -19.43 -28.35
C ILE A 28 -7.20 -20.61 -27.73
N LYS A 29 -5.92 -20.74 -28.07
CA LYS A 29 -5.03 -21.67 -27.38
C LYS A 29 -4.97 -21.26 -25.92
N ASP A 30 -5.49 -22.17 -25.13
CA ASP A 30 -5.35 -22.32 -23.70
C ASP A 30 -3.86 -22.29 -23.30
N ASP A 31 -3.41 -21.18 -22.70
CA ASP A 31 -2.13 -21.11 -21.99
C ASP A 31 -2.29 -21.52 -20.51
N SER A 32 -3.26 -22.40 -20.20
CA SER A 32 -3.28 -23.14 -18.93
C SER A 32 -2.25 -24.28 -18.95
N VAL A 33 -0.97 -23.91 -18.80
CA VAL A 33 0.06 -24.87 -18.37
C VAL A 33 0.71 -24.39 -17.08
N PHE A 34 -0.10 -24.35 -16.03
CA PHE A 34 0.40 -24.61 -14.68
C PHE A 34 -0.21 -25.92 -14.19
N SER A 35 0.36 -27.03 -14.64
CA SER A 35 0.24 -28.29 -13.90
C SER A 35 1.17 -28.19 -12.70
N PRO A 36 0.69 -28.33 -11.46
CA PRO A 36 1.56 -28.34 -10.29
C PRO A 36 2.39 -29.62 -10.34
N LYS A 37 3.61 -29.52 -10.87
CA LYS A 37 4.64 -30.49 -10.51
C LYS A 37 4.93 -30.24 -9.04
N ASN A 38 4.71 -31.26 -8.21
CA ASN A 38 5.28 -31.33 -6.87
C ASN A 38 6.79 -31.14 -6.99
N MET A 39 7.25 -29.90 -6.90
CA MET A 39 8.64 -29.56 -6.66
C MET A 39 8.76 -29.43 -5.15
N ALA A 40 8.84 -30.58 -4.47
CA ALA A 40 9.49 -30.57 -3.17
C ALA A 40 10.91 -30.03 -3.43
N ALA A 41 11.25 -28.90 -2.81
CA ALA A 41 12.62 -28.44 -2.81
C ALA A 41 13.49 -29.56 -2.23
N ASP A 42 14.63 -29.85 -2.85
CA ASP A 42 15.53 -30.90 -2.38
C ASP A 42 16.04 -30.51 -0.98
N ASP A 43 15.63 -31.26 0.04
CA ASP A 43 15.95 -31.01 1.45
C ASP A 43 17.47 -30.91 1.68
N ASN A 44 18.28 -31.55 0.83
CA ASN A 44 19.74 -31.47 0.89
C ASN A 44 20.29 -30.11 0.41
N ILE A 45 19.64 -29.49 -0.58
CA ILE A 45 19.96 -28.14 -1.03
C ILE A 45 19.61 -27.14 0.08
N ILE A 46 18.47 -27.31 0.75
CA ILE A 46 18.07 -26.46 1.88
C ILE A 46 19.07 -26.57 3.05
N ALA A 47 19.51 -27.79 3.39
CA ALA A 47 20.45 -28.04 4.47
C ALA A 47 21.84 -27.42 4.21
N SER A 48 22.38 -27.57 3.00
CA SER A 48 23.71 -27.06 2.63
C SER A 48 23.81 -25.53 2.56
N ILE A 49 22.69 -24.81 2.39
CA ILE A 49 22.70 -23.34 2.36
C ILE A 49 22.50 -22.75 3.77
N ALA A 50 21.92 -23.51 4.71
CA ALA A 50 21.68 -23.04 6.08
C ALA A 50 22.96 -22.86 6.92
N GLU A 51 24.10 -23.44 6.50
CA GLU A 51 25.35 -23.46 7.27
C GLU A 51 26.16 -22.14 7.25
N LYS A 52 25.85 -21.16 6.37
CA LYS A 52 26.48 -19.83 6.42
C LYS A 52 25.67 -18.90 7.33
N SER A 53 26.28 -18.48 8.44
CA SER A 53 25.67 -17.81 9.59
C SER A 53 25.36 -16.32 9.38
N ASP A 54 24.60 -15.96 8.35
CA ASP A 54 24.15 -14.58 8.11
C ASP A 54 22.63 -14.41 8.31
N HIS A 55 22.07 -15.14 9.29
CA HIS A 55 20.63 -15.16 9.56
C HIS A 55 20.21 -13.92 10.34
N VAL A 56 19.49 -12.99 9.69
CA VAL A 56 18.73 -11.98 10.42
C VAL A 56 17.39 -12.58 10.85
N ASN A 57 17.30 -13.03 12.10
CA ASN A 57 16.06 -13.56 12.68
C ASN A 57 15.11 -12.41 13.05
N ILE A 58 14.09 -12.18 12.24
CA ILE A 58 13.14 -11.07 12.40
C ILE A 58 11.95 -11.54 13.25
N GLN A 59 11.91 -11.09 14.50
CA GLN A 59 10.83 -11.40 15.45
C GLN A 59 10.15 -10.11 15.90
N VAL A 60 8.82 -10.14 15.98
CA VAL A 60 8.04 -9.03 16.54
C VAL A 60 8.38 -8.83 18.03
N ALA A 61 8.42 -7.57 18.49
CA ALA A 61 8.67 -7.24 19.90
C ALA A 61 7.50 -7.67 20.79
N ASP A 62 6.28 -7.48 20.30
CA ASP A 62 5.04 -7.82 20.99
C ASP A 62 4.36 -9.01 20.32
N SER A 63 4.54 -10.19 20.91
CA SER A 63 3.92 -11.42 20.42
C SER A 63 2.40 -11.48 20.62
N GLN A 64 1.84 -10.65 21.51
CA GLN A 64 0.42 -10.68 21.86
C GLN A 64 -0.42 -9.74 20.99
N ALA A 65 0.21 -8.71 20.41
CA ALA A 65 -0.45 -7.76 19.50
C ALA A 65 -1.16 -8.45 18.32
N PHE A 66 -0.58 -9.52 17.76
CA PHE A 66 -1.15 -10.23 16.60
C PHE A 66 -1.72 -11.61 16.94
N ASN A 67 -2.40 -11.71 18.09
CA ASN A 67 -3.14 -12.92 18.47
C ASN A 67 -4.31 -13.21 17.51
N ASP A 68 -4.86 -14.42 17.57
CA ASP A 68 -5.90 -14.88 16.65
C ASP A 68 -7.15 -14.00 16.67
N SER A 69 -7.53 -13.46 17.85
CA SER A 69 -8.70 -12.58 17.98
C SER A 69 -8.49 -11.27 17.21
N PHE A 70 -7.33 -10.64 17.37
CA PHE A 70 -7.00 -9.42 16.64
C PHE A 70 -6.94 -9.66 15.13
N VAL A 71 -6.28 -10.74 14.70
CA VAL A 71 -6.17 -11.09 13.26
C VAL A 71 -7.56 -11.32 12.65
N GLN A 72 -8.45 -12.02 13.36
CA GLN A 72 -9.83 -12.22 12.92
C GLN A 72 -10.60 -10.90 12.85
N GLN A 73 -10.48 -10.04 13.86
CA GLN A 73 -11.14 -8.73 13.90
C GLN A 73 -10.68 -7.83 12.76
N ARG A 74 -9.36 -7.77 12.51
CA ARG A 74 -8.76 -7.06 11.36
C ARG A 74 -9.38 -7.54 10.04
N GLN A 75 -9.46 -8.86 9.84
CA GLN A 75 -10.03 -9.41 8.62
C GLN A 75 -11.54 -9.16 8.48
N GLN A 76 -12.28 -9.19 9.59
CA GLN A 76 -13.70 -8.85 9.62
C GLN A 76 -13.95 -7.39 9.23
N ALA A 77 -13.14 -6.46 9.75
CA ALA A 77 -13.22 -5.05 9.37
C ALA A 77 -12.96 -4.86 7.86
N ILE A 78 -11.87 -5.46 7.34
CA ILE A 78 -11.51 -5.42 5.91
C ILE A 78 -12.67 -5.93 5.02
N ASN A 79 -13.26 -7.06 5.40
CA ASN A 79 -14.30 -7.73 4.62
C ASN A 79 -15.70 -7.11 4.81
N ASN A 80 -15.85 -6.11 5.66
CA ASN A 80 -17.15 -5.52 5.97
C ASN A 80 -17.65 -4.63 4.82
N ARG A 81 -18.47 -5.22 3.94
CA ARG A 81 -19.08 -4.51 2.81
C ARG A 81 -19.97 -3.34 3.23
N SER A 82 -20.59 -3.40 4.41
CA SER A 82 -21.38 -2.27 4.91
C SER A 82 -20.51 -1.04 5.16
N TYR A 83 -19.32 -1.22 5.76
CA TYR A 83 -18.37 -0.12 5.91
C TYR A 83 -17.96 0.44 4.55
N GLN A 84 -17.62 -0.43 3.60
CA GLN A 84 -17.20 -0.01 2.27
C GLN A 84 -18.28 0.84 1.57
N SER A 85 -19.52 0.34 1.49
CA SER A 85 -20.63 1.05 0.85
C SER A 85 -20.99 2.34 1.57
N THR A 86 -21.01 2.34 2.90
CA THR A 86 -21.30 3.55 3.69
C THR A 86 -20.23 4.61 3.48
N VAL A 87 -18.94 4.25 3.60
CA VAL A 87 -17.83 5.20 3.50
C VAL A 87 -17.72 5.76 2.07
N GLN A 88 -17.95 4.94 1.04
CA GLN A 88 -17.98 5.39 -0.36
C GLN A 88 -19.12 6.38 -0.66
N SER A 89 -20.21 6.35 0.09
CA SER A 89 -21.32 7.29 -0.09
C SER A 89 -21.04 8.69 0.46
N TRP A 90 -19.99 8.84 1.28
CA TRP A 90 -19.70 10.09 1.97
C TRP A 90 -19.15 11.16 1.04
N GLN A 91 -19.61 12.40 1.24
CA GLN A 91 -19.15 13.59 0.53
C GLN A 91 -18.89 14.74 1.52
N PRO A 92 -17.99 14.55 2.51
CA PRO A 92 -17.76 15.53 3.56
C PRO A 92 -17.20 16.83 2.95
N LYS A 93 -17.66 17.97 3.47
CA LYS A 93 -17.27 19.32 3.04
C LYS A 93 -16.18 19.93 3.92
N SER A 94 -15.89 19.32 5.07
CA SER A 94 -14.81 19.69 5.98
C SER A 94 -14.25 18.46 6.69
N LEU A 95 -13.04 18.60 7.23
CA LEU A 95 -12.44 17.59 8.11
C LEU A 95 -13.28 17.32 9.36
N GLN A 96 -13.93 18.36 9.91
CA GLN A 96 -14.88 18.19 11.02
C GLN A 96 -16.04 17.28 10.63
N GLN A 97 -16.68 17.52 9.47
CA GLN A 97 -17.79 16.68 9.02
C GLN A 97 -17.34 15.24 8.75
N LEU A 98 -16.16 15.05 8.16
CA LEU A 98 -15.58 13.71 7.99
C LEU A 98 -15.39 13.01 9.34
N THR A 99 -14.82 13.71 10.32
CA THR A 99 -14.63 13.18 11.69
C THR A 99 -15.96 12.78 12.32
N GLU A 100 -17.00 13.60 12.18
CA GLU A 100 -18.34 13.32 12.71
C GLU A 100 -18.96 12.07 12.06
N LEU A 101 -18.79 11.89 10.75
CA LEU A 101 -19.24 10.69 10.02
C LEU A 101 -18.50 9.43 10.49
N ILE A 102 -17.18 9.49 10.64
CA ILE A 102 -16.36 8.40 11.16
C ILE A 102 -16.81 8.04 12.57
N LYS A 103 -16.96 9.04 13.45
CA LYS A 103 -17.43 8.85 14.83
C LYS A 103 -18.82 8.23 14.91
N ALA A 104 -19.73 8.62 14.02
CA ALA A 104 -21.08 8.08 13.99
C ALA A 104 -21.10 6.59 13.61
N VAL A 105 -20.35 6.18 12.57
CA VAL A 105 -20.31 4.79 12.09
C VAL A 105 -19.47 3.88 12.99
N SER A 106 -18.43 4.40 13.63
CA SER A 106 -17.59 3.65 14.58
C SER A 106 -18.19 3.57 15.99
N LYS A 107 -19.33 4.20 16.26
CA LYS A 107 -19.96 4.17 17.59
C LYS A 107 -20.29 2.73 18.02
N GLY A 108 -19.74 2.30 19.15
CA GLY A 108 -19.92 0.95 19.69
C GLY A 108 -19.20 -0.14 18.88
N LYS A 109 -18.27 0.25 18.00
CA LYS A 109 -17.39 -0.64 17.25
C LYS A 109 -16.01 -0.68 17.90
N SER A 110 -15.19 -1.63 17.47
CA SER A 110 -13.81 -1.73 17.95
C SER A 110 -12.93 -0.60 17.41
N LEU A 111 -11.78 -0.37 18.06
CA LEU A 111 -10.76 0.53 17.52
C LEU A 111 -10.22 0.04 16.18
N VAL A 112 -10.15 -1.28 15.96
CA VAL A 112 -9.78 -1.86 14.65
C VAL A 112 -10.78 -1.42 13.57
N ASP A 113 -12.09 -1.49 13.84
CA ASP A 113 -13.10 -1.01 12.89
C ASP A 113 -12.96 0.50 12.62
N GLN A 114 -12.72 1.28 13.67
CA GLN A 114 -12.53 2.73 13.56
C GLN A 114 -11.31 3.07 12.69
N HIS A 115 -10.17 2.43 12.92
CA HIS A 115 -8.97 2.61 12.11
C HIS A 115 -9.15 2.14 10.66
N TRP A 116 -9.91 1.06 10.43
CA TRP A 116 -10.23 0.60 9.07
C TRP A 116 -11.06 1.65 8.32
N ILE A 117 -12.07 2.23 8.98
CA ILE A 117 -12.92 3.26 8.37
C ILE A 117 -12.08 4.49 7.95
N ILE A 118 -11.14 4.93 8.80
CA ILE A 118 -10.21 6.03 8.50
C ILE A 118 -9.32 5.65 7.30
N PHE A 119 -8.64 4.50 7.39
CA PHE A 119 -7.73 3.99 6.36
C PHE A 119 -8.43 3.88 5.01
N TYR A 120 -9.59 3.24 4.98
CA TYR A 120 -10.38 3.00 3.78
C TYR A 120 -10.86 4.31 3.15
N TRP A 121 -11.33 5.27 3.96
CA TRP A 121 -11.72 6.58 3.43
C TRP A 121 -10.53 7.28 2.77
N ILE A 122 -9.36 7.31 3.42
CA ILE A 122 -8.15 7.92 2.85
C ILE A 122 -7.75 7.22 1.55
N ALA A 123 -7.64 5.89 1.56
CA ALA A 123 -7.25 5.09 0.41
C ALA A 123 -8.15 5.30 -0.81
N CYS A 124 -9.46 5.44 -0.59
CA CYS A 124 -10.40 5.66 -1.69
C CYS A 124 -10.48 7.12 -2.17
N ASN A 125 -10.11 8.10 -1.35
CA ASN A 125 -10.42 9.51 -1.63
C ASN A 125 -9.21 10.41 -1.87
N ILE A 126 -8.00 9.95 -1.58
CA ILE A 126 -6.77 10.73 -1.79
C ILE A 126 -5.99 10.13 -2.97
N ASP A 127 -5.53 10.98 -3.89
CA ASP A 127 -4.59 10.63 -4.96
C ASP A 127 -3.15 10.88 -4.50
N TYR A 128 -2.19 10.10 -5.01
CA TYR A 128 -0.79 10.42 -4.81
C TYR A 128 -0.38 11.60 -5.69
N ASP A 129 0.31 12.60 -5.11
CA ASP A 129 0.78 13.78 -5.81
C ASP A 129 2.08 13.51 -6.58
N THR A 130 1.97 12.86 -7.73
CA THR A 130 3.13 12.54 -8.57
C THR A 130 3.86 13.79 -9.06
N GLU A 131 3.15 14.88 -9.35
CA GLU A 131 3.74 16.14 -9.81
C GLU A 131 4.63 16.75 -8.74
N SER A 132 4.10 16.93 -7.52
CA SER A 132 4.88 17.40 -6.38
C SER A 132 6.05 16.47 -6.06
N TYR A 133 5.82 15.15 -6.09
CA TYR A 133 6.84 14.16 -5.76
C TYR A 133 8.04 14.20 -6.72
N PHE A 134 7.80 14.22 -8.04
CA PHE A 134 8.88 14.19 -9.02
C PHE A 134 9.55 15.55 -9.23
N SER A 135 8.83 16.66 -9.04
CA SER A 135 9.41 18.01 -9.10
C SER A 135 10.13 18.41 -7.82
N LYS A 136 9.85 17.72 -6.69
CA LYS A 136 10.24 18.11 -5.33
C LYS A 136 9.69 19.47 -4.88
N ASP A 137 8.67 19.98 -5.58
CA ASP A 137 7.92 21.18 -5.22
C ASP A 137 6.63 20.79 -4.49
N TYR A 138 6.76 20.43 -3.22
CA TYR A 138 5.65 19.94 -2.41
C TYR A 138 4.63 21.05 -2.13
N LYS A 139 3.40 20.85 -2.59
CA LYS A 139 2.25 21.69 -2.21
C LYS A 139 1.84 21.45 -0.75
N ASP A 140 0.71 22.01 -0.33
CA ASP A 140 0.20 21.89 1.04
C ASP A 140 -0.03 20.42 1.46
N GLN A 141 0.87 19.91 2.30
CA GLN A 141 0.80 18.56 2.89
C GLN A 141 0.16 18.54 4.29
N THR A 142 -0.49 19.63 4.73
CA THR A 142 -1.29 19.60 5.96
C THR A 142 -2.53 18.72 5.76
N ALA A 143 -3.13 18.24 6.86
CA ALA A 143 -4.37 17.49 6.79
C ALA A 143 -5.49 18.25 6.03
N GLU A 144 -5.60 19.56 6.26
CA GLU A 144 -6.59 20.41 5.59
C GLU A 144 -6.30 20.53 4.09
N GLY A 145 -5.03 20.74 3.71
CA GLY A 145 -4.58 20.79 2.32
C GLY A 145 -4.90 19.49 1.58
N VAL A 146 -4.45 18.35 2.11
CA VAL A 146 -4.69 17.04 1.51
C VAL A 146 -6.18 16.72 1.41
N PHE A 147 -6.95 17.01 2.46
CA PHE A 147 -8.40 16.83 2.43
C PHE A 147 -9.09 17.70 1.37
N ARG A 148 -8.70 18.97 1.25
CA ARG A 148 -9.28 19.93 0.30
C ARG A 148 -8.94 19.57 -1.14
N PHE A 149 -7.67 19.26 -1.42
CA PHE A 149 -7.19 18.99 -2.77
C PHE A 149 -7.33 17.52 -3.20
N LYS A 150 -7.71 16.63 -2.27
CA LYS A 150 -7.80 15.18 -2.48
C LYS A 150 -6.52 14.57 -3.02
N LYS A 151 -5.38 15.14 -2.65
CA LYS A 151 -4.07 14.79 -3.20
C LYS A 151 -2.97 15.10 -2.18
N GLY A 152 -1.97 14.24 -2.08
CA GLY A 152 -0.80 14.43 -1.23
C GLY A 152 0.33 13.45 -1.54
N VAL A 153 1.51 13.68 -0.96
CA VAL A 153 2.60 12.67 -0.91
C VAL A 153 2.59 11.97 0.46
N CYS A 154 3.53 11.06 0.70
CA CYS A 154 3.57 10.21 1.91
C CYS A 154 3.34 10.99 3.22
N ALA A 155 4.03 12.13 3.40
CA ALA A 155 3.83 13.01 4.55
C ALA A 155 2.40 13.55 4.67
N GLY A 156 1.76 13.90 3.54
CA GLY A 156 0.39 14.37 3.51
C GLY A 156 -0.63 13.30 3.93
N TYR A 157 -0.44 12.06 3.47
CA TYR A 157 -1.23 10.91 3.93
C TYR A 157 -1.06 10.69 5.43
N ALA A 158 0.18 10.66 5.92
CA ALA A 158 0.48 10.46 7.34
C ALA A 158 -0.10 11.57 8.24
N ASN A 159 -0.02 12.83 7.79
CA ASN A 159 -0.59 13.99 8.47
C ASN A 159 -2.12 13.93 8.54
N LEU A 160 -2.78 13.58 7.44
CA LEU A 160 -4.23 13.44 7.40
C LEU A 160 -4.72 12.31 8.32
N TYR A 161 -4.04 11.16 8.29
CA TYR A 161 -4.37 10.02 9.16
C TYR A 161 -4.21 10.39 10.65
N LYS A 162 -3.08 10.99 11.01
CA LYS A 162 -2.79 11.49 12.37
C LYS A 162 -3.85 12.50 12.83
N TYR A 163 -4.19 13.47 11.99
CA TYR A 163 -5.21 14.46 12.32
C TYR A 163 -6.55 13.80 12.67
N LEU A 164 -7.02 12.86 11.85
CA LEU A 164 -8.29 12.18 12.09
C LEU A 164 -8.26 11.37 13.39
N CYS A 165 -7.12 10.70 13.68
CA CYS A 165 -6.92 10.00 14.93
C CYS A 165 -6.98 10.95 16.14
N ASP A 166 -6.30 12.10 16.07
CA ASP A 166 -6.29 13.10 17.13
C ASP A 166 -7.69 13.65 17.41
N GLN A 167 -8.48 13.92 16.36
CA GLN A 167 -9.87 14.38 16.53
C GLN A 167 -10.81 13.31 17.11
N LEU A 168 -10.46 12.02 16.94
CA LEU A 168 -11.20 10.89 17.49
C LEU A 168 -10.68 10.46 18.87
N GLY A 169 -9.59 11.06 19.35
CA GLY A 169 -8.99 10.75 20.64
C GLY A 169 -8.30 9.38 20.69
N VAL A 170 -7.82 8.88 19.55
CA VAL A 170 -7.08 7.60 19.48
C VAL A 170 -5.58 7.87 19.27
N PRO A 171 -4.68 7.21 20.02
CA PRO A 171 -3.24 7.45 19.88
C PRO A 171 -2.73 7.06 18.50
N CYS A 172 -1.99 7.97 17.88
CA CYS A 172 -1.40 7.81 16.57
C CYS A 172 -0.12 8.63 16.54
N GLU A 173 0.93 8.09 15.92
CA GLU A 173 2.22 8.74 15.76
C GLU A 173 2.59 8.74 14.28
N ILE A 174 3.31 9.77 13.85
CA ILE A 174 3.91 9.82 12.51
C ILE A 174 5.30 9.21 12.61
N ILE A 175 5.61 8.30 11.70
CA ILE A 175 6.91 7.66 11.56
C ILE A 175 7.56 8.21 10.30
N SER A 176 8.77 8.74 10.45
CA SER A 176 9.68 9.02 9.33
C SER A 176 10.67 7.87 9.17
N GLY A 177 11.05 7.57 7.93
CA GLY A 177 12.02 6.52 7.65
C GLY A 177 12.31 6.35 6.17
N TYR A 178 12.68 5.13 5.81
CA TYR A 178 13.17 4.78 4.48
C TYR A 178 12.31 3.69 3.87
N ALA A 179 11.96 3.81 2.60
CA ALA A 179 11.16 2.79 1.91
C ALA A 179 11.86 2.18 0.70
N LYS A 180 11.69 0.87 0.48
CA LYS A 180 12.06 0.22 -0.79
C LYS A 180 10.99 0.47 -1.85
N GLY A 181 10.59 1.73 -2.03
CA GLY A 181 9.51 2.15 -2.92
C GLY A 181 9.93 2.26 -4.38
N TYR A 182 9.20 3.12 -5.11
CA TYR A 182 9.49 3.44 -6.50
C TYR A 182 10.92 4.01 -6.65
N GLY A 183 11.72 3.40 -7.52
CA GLY A 183 13.08 3.85 -7.82
C GLY A 183 14.15 3.46 -6.80
N PHE A 184 13.81 2.64 -5.79
CA PHE A 184 14.78 2.13 -4.82
C PHE A 184 15.92 1.34 -5.49
N GLU A 185 15.59 0.55 -6.51
CA GLU A 185 16.54 -0.27 -7.28
C GLU A 185 17.58 0.58 -8.04
N ASN A 186 17.29 1.86 -8.28
CA ASN A 186 18.19 2.78 -8.97
C ASN A 186 19.15 3.50 -8.00
N ARG A 187 19.06 3.23 -6.70
CA ARG A 187 19.95 3.83 -5.69
C ARG A 187 21.33 3.18 -5.76
N LYS A 188 22.37 4.03 -5.72
CA LYS A 188 23.78 3.59 -5.67
C LYS A 188 24.29 3.47 -4.24
N ASP A 189 23.83 4.36 -3.37
CA ASP A 189 24.31 4.50 -2.00
C ASP A 189 23.15 4.45 -0.99
N ALA A 190 23.49 4.19 0.28
CA ALA A 190 22.55 4.28 1.38
C ALA A 190 21.92 5.68 1.47
N PRO A 191 20.60 5.78 1.69
CA PRO A 191 19.96 7.08 1.88
C PRO A 191 20.47 7.77 3.15
N THR A 192 20.79 9.06 3.04
CA THR A 192 21.27 9.90 4.16
C THR A 192 20.16 10.64 4.90
N GLU A 193 18.97 10.72 4.28
CA GLU A 193 17.79 11.40 4.81
C GLU A 193 16.58 10.49 4.61
N THR A 194 15.58 10.59 5.50
CA THR A 194 14.32 9.86 5.39
C THR A 194 13.59 10.24 4.09
N ASP A 195 13.09 9.26 3.35
CA ASP A 195 12.39 9.47 2.08
C ASP A 195 10.90 9.06 2.12
N HIS A 196 10.44 8.59 3.28
CA HIS A 196 9.08 8.11 3.45
C HIS A 196 8.52 8.44 4.82
N ALA A 197 7.18 8.53 4.90
CA ALA A 197 6.46 8.78 6.13
C ALA A 197 5.16 7.97 6.18
N TRP A 198 4.85 7.39 7.34
CA TRP A 198 3.66 6.59 7.61
C TRP A 198 3.22 6.76 9.09
N ASN A 199 2.36 5.90 9.61
CA ASN A 199 1.86 6.01 10.98
C ASN A 199 2.10 4.75 11.83
N ALA A 200 2.09 4.93 13.15
CA ALA A 200 1.80 3.88 14.12
C ALA A 200 0.59 4.25 14.96
N VAL A 201 -0.21 3.27 15.37
CA VAL A 201 -1.43 3.46 16.16
C VAL A 201 -1.45 2.53 17.36
N GLU A 202 -2.02 2.98 18.47
CA GLU A 202 -2.20 2.15 19.66
C GLU A 202 -3.63 1.60 19.70
N ILE A 203 -3.77 0.27 19.76
CA ILE A 203 -5.04 -0.42 19.91
C ILE A 203 -4.91 -1.38 21.10
N ASP A 204 -5.75 -1.19 22.12
CA ASP A 204 -5.78 -2.03 23.33
C ASP A 204 -4.38 -2.24 23.95
N HIS A 205 -3.60 -1.16 24.07
CA HIS A 205 -2.22 -1.13 24.62
C HIS A 205 -1.13 -1.78 23.77
N HIS A 206 -1.44 -2.13 22.52
CA HIS A 206 -0.50 -2.65 21.55
C HIS A 206 -0.27 -1.63 20.43
N TRP A 207 0.98 -1.46 19.99
CA TRP A 207 1.31 -0.60 18.86
C TRP A 207 1.32 -1.38 17.55
N TYR A 208 0.74 -0.79 16.50
CA TYR A 208 0.66 -1.35 15.17
C TYR A 208 1.11 -0.33 14.14
N LEU A 209 1.73 -0.80 13.05
CA LEU A 209 2.07 0.04 11.90
C LEU A 209 0.82 0.29 11.06
N MET A 210 0.77 1.42 10.36
CA MET A 210 -0.33 1.80 9.48
C MET A 210 0.23 2.57 8.29
N GLU A 211 0.00 2.07 7.08
CA GLU A 211 0.55 2.72 5.89
C GLU A 211 -0.52 3.05 4.85
N SER A 212 -1.12 4.24 5.00
CA SER A 212 -2.23 4.67 4.15
C SER A 212 -1.82 5.09 2.74
N THR A 213 -0.56 5.48 2.52
CA THR A 213 -0.09 5.88 1.18
C THR A 213 -0.04 4.69 0.24
N TRP A 214 0.71 3.63 0.61
CA TRP A 214 0.78 2.42 -0.22
C TRP A 214 -0.50 1.58 -0.12
N GLY A 215 -1.31 1.80 0.91
CA GLY A 215 -2.67 1.28 1.02
C GLY A 215 -3.63 1.85 -0.03
N ALA A 216 -3.40 3.06 -0.52
CA ALA A 216 -4.25 3.75 -1.48
C ALA A 216 -3.99 3.34 -2.93
N GLY A 217 -2.75 2.98 -3.26
CA GLY A 217 -2.34 2.64 -4.61
C GLY A 217 -0.83 2.66 -4.80
N HIS A 218 -0.42 2.68 -6.06
CA HIS A 218 1.00 2.61 -6.42
C HIS A 218 1.32 3.45 -7.66
N LEU A 219 2.61 3.60 -7.96
CA LEU A 219 3.09 4.23 -9.19
C LEU A 219 3.39 3.16 -10.24
N ASN A 220 2.89 3.35 -11.46
CA ASN A 220 3.25 2.51 -12.60
C ASN A 220 4.60 2.94 -13.21
N ASP A 221 5.07 2.17 -14.19
CA ASP A 221 6.36 2.43 -14.87
C ASP A 221 6.42 3.79 -15.56
N LYS A 222 5.26 4.36 -15.90
CA LYS A 222 5.11 5.69 -16.52
C LYS A 222 5.02 6.83 -15.50
N LYS A 223 5.31 6.58 -14.22
CA LYS A 223 5.25 7.57 -13.13
C LYS A 223 3.83 8.09 -12.85
N GLN A 224 2.81 7.33 -13.24
CA GLN A 224 1.41 7.68 -13.02
C GLN A 224 0.90 6.95 -11.79
N TYR A 225 0.07 7.65 -11.00
CA TYR A 225 -0.60 7.04 -9.85
C TYR A 225 -1.77 6.17 -10.31
N GLU A 226 -1.80 4.94 -9.83
CA GLU A 226 -2.89 4.00 -9.98
C GLU A 226 -3.47 3.70 -8.60
N ARG A 227 -4.73 4.12 -8.40
CA ARG A 227 -5.45 3.83 -7.16
C ARG A 227 -5.82 2.36 -7.15
N GLU A 228 -5.36 1.66 -6.12
CA GLU A 228 -5.63 0.25 -5.89
C GLU A 228 -5.57 0.00 -4.38
N LEU A 229 -6.72 -0.29 -3.78
CA LEU A 229 -6.79 -0.55 -2.36
C LEU A 229 -5.99 -1.81 -2.00
N THR A 230 -4.89 -1.62 -1.27
CA THR A 230 -4.03 -2.71 -0.81
C THR A 230 -4.18 -2.89 0.70
N SER A 231 -5.14 -3.73 1.10
CA SER A 231 -5.51 -3.93 2.51
C SER A 231 -4.39 -4.53 3.39
N TYR A 232 -3.34 -5.11 2.79
CA TYR A 232 -2.13 -5.53 3.51
C TYR A 232 -1.57 -4.40 4.39
N TYR A 233 -1.54 -3.16 3.89
CA TYR A 233 -0.98 -2.01 4.63
C TYR A 233 -1.86 -1.47 5.77
N PHE A 234 -3.05 -2.04 5.96
CA PHE A 234 -3.83 -1.82 7.17
C PHE A 234 -3.32 -2.76 8.28
N LEU A 235 -2.63 -2.22 9.29
CA LEU A 235 -2.11 -3.00 10.43
C LEU A 235 -1.24 -4.21 10.01
N PRO A 236 -0.23 -4.05 9.10
CA PRO A 236 0.64 -5.14 8.70
C PRO A 236 1.51 -5.61 9.86
N ARG A 237 2.00 -6.85 9.78
CA ARG A 237 2.94 -7.35 10.79
C ARG A 237 4.30 -6.65 10.65
N PRO A 238 4.96 -6.21 11.74
CA PRO A 238 6.24 -5.51 11.66
C PRO A 238 7.36 -6.34 11.01
N ASN A 239 7.36 -7.66 11.24
CA ASN A 239 8.32 -8.57 10.63
C ASN A 239 8.12 -8.79 9.13
N GLU A 240 7.00 -8.35 8.57
CA GLU A 240 6.74 -8.33 7.13
C GLU A 240 7.06 -6.94 6.56
N MET A 241 6.61 -5.89 7.25
CA MET A 241 6.79 -4.50 6.81
C MET A 241 8.26 -4.06 6.74
N ILE A 242 9.12 -4.60 7.62
CA ILE A 242 10.56 -4.25 7.67
C ILE A 242 11.33 -4.59 6.40
N TYR A 243 10.82 -5.48 5.53
CA TYR A 243 11.46 -5.76 4.24
C TYR A 243 11.41 -4.59 3.27
N HIS A 244 10.47 -3.67 3.48
CA HIS A 244 10.23 -2.54 2.57
C HIS A 244 10.02 -1.19 3.28
N HIS A 245 9.98 -1.12 4.61
CA HIS A 245 10.01 0.11 5.41
C HIS A 245 10.98 -0.02 6.59
N LEU A 246 11.96 0.87 6.67
CA LEU A 246 12.87 1.00 7.80
C LEU A 246 12.60 2.34 8.52
N PRO A 247 11.99 2.35 9.71
CA PRO A 247 11.91 3.55 10.54
C PRO A 247 13.27 4.15 10.87
N GLU A 248 13.35 5.49 10.94
CA GLU A 248 14.54 6.19 11.45
C GLU A 248 14.71 5.98 12.96
N ASP A 249 13.64 6.13 13.74
CA ASP A 249 13.63 5.77 15.16
C ASP A 249 13.41 4.26 15.31
N VAL A 250 14.43 3.58 15.81
CA VAL A 250 14.48 2.12 15.94
C VAL A 250 13.32 1.54 16.76
N LYS A 251 12.70 2.31 17.67
CA LYS A 251 11.56 1.82 18.47
C LYS A 251 10.36 1.47 17.59
N TRP A 252 10.20 2.18 16.47
CA TRP A 252 9.07 2.01 15.56
C TRP A 252 9.23 0.82 14.62
N GLN A 253 10.34 0.09 14.71
CA GLN A 253 10.44 -1.19 14.02
C GLN A 253 9.50 -2.22 14.64
N LEU A 254 9.16 -2.07 15.94
CA LEU A 254 8.33 -3.02 16.68
C LEU A 254 8.87 -4.46 16.58
N LEU A 255 10.20 -4.58 16.48
CA LEU A 255 10.95 -5.83 16.44
C LEU A 255 11.71 -6.04 17.74
N LYS A 256 11.85 -7.31 18.14
CA LYS A 256 12.65 -7.70 19.29
C LYS A 256 14.13 -7.37 19.10
N SER A 257 14.62 -7.56 17.88
CA SER A 257 15.97 -7.23 17.44
C SER A 257 15.89 -6.24 16.27
N PRO A 258 16.23 -4.96 16.48
CA PRO A 258 16.18 -3.98 15.41
C PRO A 258 17.14 -4.28 14.26
N ILE A 259 16.71 -3.94 13.05
CA ILE A 259 17.45 -3.99 11.79
C ILE A 259 18.12 -2.64 11.58
N ASN A 260 19.40 -2.63 11.24
CA ASN A 260 20.11 -1.41 10.85
C ASN A 260 20.03 -1.16 9.33
N MET A 261 20.49 0.00 8.87
CA MET A 261 20.47 0.37 7.46
C MET A 261 21.24 -0.61 6.57
N GLU A 262 22.41 -1.06 6.99
CA GLU A 262 23.23 -1.99 6.21
C GLU A 262 22.50 -3.32 5.96
N GLN A 263 21.93 -3.90 7.01
CA GLN A 263 21.12 -5.11 6.93
C GLN A 263 19.88 -4.88 6.05
N TYR A 264 19.19 -3.76 6.24
CA TYR A 264 18.00 -3.42 5.46
C TYR A 264 18.31 -3.34 3.96
N LEU A 265 19.43 -2.73 3.56
CA LEU A 265 19.84 -2.66 2.15
C LEU A 265 20.18 -4.04 1.56
N GLN A 266 20.71 -4.95 2.38
CA GLN A 266 21.00 -6.32 1.97
C GLN A 266 19.74 -7.20 1.91
N MET A 267 18.68 -6.89 2.66
CA MET A 267 17.45 -7.67 2.62
C MET A 267 16.74 -7.58 1.25
N PRO A 268 16.07 -8.66 0.79
CA PRO A 268 15.30 -8.60 -0.44
C PRO A 268 14.13 -7.61 -0.32
N LYS A 269 13.70 -7.06 -1.46
CA LYS A 269 12.46 -6.29 -1.55
C LYS A 269 11.29 -7.26 -1.73
N LEU A 270 10.62 -7.58 -0.63
CA LEU A 270 9.41 -8.40 -0.64
C LEU A 270 8.16 -7.52 -0.77
N ARG A 271 7.22 -7.94 -1.61
CA ARG A 271 5.93 -7.25 -1.85
C ARG A 271 4.81 -7.94 -1.08
N PRO A 272 3.67 -7.28 -0.80
CA PRO A 272 2.52 -7.87 -0.10
C PRO A 272 2.13 -9.28 -0.57
N LEU A 273 2.09 -9.50 -1.89
CA LEU A 273 1.73 -10.78 -2.50
C LEU A 273 2.61 -11.95 -2.01
N TYR A 274 3.89 -11.69 -1.68
CA TYR A 274 4.77 -12.70 -1.11
C TYR A 274 4.25 -13.24 0.23
N PHE A 275 3.79 -12.33 1.10
CA PHE A 275 3.25 -12.66 2.43
C PHE A 275 1.84 -13.25 2.31
N ASP A 276 1.00 -12.72 1.42
CA ASP A 276 -0.35 -13.24 1.17
C ASP A 276 -0.33 -14.71 0.70
N LEU A 277 0.66 -15.06 -0.12
CA LEU A 277 0.89 -16.44 -0.61
C LEU A 277 1.63 -17.33 0.41
N LYS A 278 1.96 -16.81 1.61
CA LYS A 278 2.70 -17.52 2.67
C LYS A 278 4.01 -18.14 2.15
N LEU A 279 4.70 -17.41 1.28
CA LEU A 279 5.99 -17.87 0.76
C LEU A 279 7.05 -17.77 1.86
N GLU A 280 8.04 -18.66 1.79
CA GLU A 280 9.18 -18.67 2.72
C GLU A 280 10.49 -18.48 1.95
N LEU A 281 11.38 -17.64 2.50
CA LEU A 281 12.69 -17.39 1.93
C LEU A 281 13.60 -18.54 2.34
N VAL A 282 13.85 -19.44 1.40
CA VAL A 282 14.73 -20.59 1.64
C VAL A 282 16.19 -20.17 1.61
N SER A 283 16.61 -19.39 0.59
CA SER A 283 17.97 -18.90 0.41
C SER A 283 18.11 -17.80 -0.66
N PRO A 284 19.04 -16.82 -0.49
CA PRO A 284 19.77 -16.57 0.75
C PRO A 284 18.77 -15.98 1.76
N ARG A 285 18.83 -16.45 3.01
CA ARG A 285 17.91 -15.97 4.05
C ARG A 285 18.27 -14.53 4.38
N ASN A 286 17.46 -13.59 3.92
CA ASN A 286 17.55 -12.16 4.22
C ASN A 286 18.81 -11.45 3.69
N GLN A 287 19.48 -12.04 2.70
CA GLN A 287 20.53 -11.39 1.91
C GLN A 287 20.21 -11.54 0.43
N GLY A 288 20.07 -10.43 -0.28
CA GLY A 288 20.18 -10.39 -1.73
C GLY A 288 21.57 -9.87 -2.07
N VAL A 289 22.39 -10.68 -2.73
CA VAL A 289 23.63 -10.17 -3.33
C VAL A 289 23.21 -9.30 -4.51
N ILE A 290 23.18 -7.98 -4.33
CA ILE A 290 23.11 -7.04 -5.44
C ILE A 290 24.51 -6.97 -6.03
N SER A 291 24.77 -7.77 -7.05
CA SER A 291 25.96 -7.57 -7.89
C SER A 291 25.66 -6.42 -8.84
N LEU A 292 26.16 -5.22 -8.52
CA LEU A 292 26.24 -4.12 -9.46
C LEU A 292 27.30 -4.49 -10.51
N LEU A 293 26.86 -4.89 -11.70
CA LEU A 293 27.69 -4.91 -12.91
C LEU A 293 27.65 -3.52 -13.57
#